data_AF-A0A920FMH5-F1
#
_entry.id   AF-A0A920FMH5-F1
#
_cell.length_a   1.000
_cell.length_b   1.000
_cell.length_c   1.000
_cell.angle_alpha   90.00
_cell.angle_beta   90.00
_cell.angle_gamma   90.00
#
_symmetry.space_group_name_H-M   'P 1'
#
loop_
_entity.id
_entity.type
_entity.pdbx_description
1 polymer ?
#
loop_
_entity_poly.entity_id
_entity_poly.type
_entity_poly.pdbx_seq_one_letter_code
_entity_poly.pdbx_strand_id
1 'polypeptide(L)'
;MRHGLSIRFQDTNIILSGGVDDVWQDIKTGKLIIADYKSQANNKSLEPWAYLSDVYHEGYKIQMDFYGYLLSEMGHDVSETFYFLVCNANRKADGFFGKLDFEEVLVPYKWNAQWIPEKVSEMIGCMNSEEIPESNVACKNCAYARQD
;
A
#
# COMPACT_ATOMS: atom_id res chain seq x y z
N MET A 1 11.68 -1.70 16.98
CA MET A 1 10.40 -2.42 16.91
C MET A 1 10.63 -3.65 16.05
N ARG A 2 10.48 -4.88 16.56
CA ARG A 2 10.89 -6.10 15.81
C ARG A 2 9.74 -6.84 15.13
N HIS A 3 8.47 -6.45 15.32
CA HIS A 3 7.32 -7.15 14.74
C HIS A 3 6.40 -6.12 14.08
N GLY A 4 6.05 -6.33 12.82
CA GLY A 4 5.05 -5.54 12.08
C GLY A 4 3.62 -5.92 12.48
N LEU A 5 2.64 -5.47 11.72
CA LEU A 5 1.24 -5.88 11.87
C LEU A 5 1.10 -7.35 11.47
N SER A 6 0.34 -8.13 12.24
CA SER A 6 0.14 -9.55 11.95
C SER A 6 -1.15 -10.07 12.57
N ILE A 7 -1.95 -10.78 11.78
CA ILE A 7 -3.17 -11.48 12.22
C ILE A 7 -3.30 -12.84 11.54
N ARG A 8 -3.98 -13.77 12.22
CA ARG A 8 -4.45 -15.00 11.56
C ARG A 8 -5.70 -14.69 10.76
N PHE A 9 -5.74 -15.13 9.51
CA PHE A 9 -6.92 -14.97 8.68
C PHE A 9 -7.98 -16.01 9.03
N GLN A 10 -9.02 -15.58 9.77
CA GLN A 10 -10.14 -16.43 10.18
C GLN A 10 -9.66 -17.74 10.82
N ASP A 11 -10.31 -18.87 10.52
CA ASP A 11 -9.97 -20.20 11.02
C ASP A 11 -8.88 -20.91 10.18
N THR A 12 -8.25 -20.20 9.24
CA THR A 12 -7.19 -20.77 8.41
C THR A 12 -5.85 -20.83 9.15
N ASN A 13 -4.88 -21.52 8.56
CA ASN A 13 -3.48 -21.49 9.00
C ASN A 13 -2.67 -20.33 8.37
N ILE A 14 -3.32 -19.41 7.64
CA ILE A 14 -2.67 -18.28 6.97
C ILE A 14 -2.50 -17.11 7.94
N ILE A 15 -1.29 -16.57 7.98
CA ILE A 15 -0.95 -15.36 8.72
C ILE A 15 -0.76 -14.23 7.72
N LEU A 16 -1.59 -13.20 7.84
CA LEU A 16 -1.47 -11.95 7.10
C LEU A 16 -0.59 -11.01 7.88
N SER A 17 0.42 -10.42 7.22
CA SER A 17 1.36 -9.50 7.87
C SER A 17 1.73 -8.33 6.98
N GLY A 18 2.06 -7.21 7.61
CA GLY A 18 2.39 -5.95 6.95
C GLY A 18 3.37 -5.10 7.76
N GLY A 19 4.30 -4.44 7.07
CA GLY A 19 5.20 -3.46 7.68
C GLY A 19 4.71 -2.05 7.36
N VAL A 20 4.22 -1.35 8.36
CA VAL A 20 3.86 0.08 8.24
C VAL A 20 5.09 0.95 8.50
N ASP A 21 5.19 2.07 7.79
CA ASP A 21 6.24 3.06 8.03
C ASP A 21 6.01 3.78 9.37
N ASP A 22 4.79 4.29 9.59
CA ASP A 22 4.40 4.94 10.84
C ASP A 22 2.88 4.81 11.12
N VAL A 23 2.52 4.95 12.40
CA VAL A 23 1.12 5.00 12.87
C VAL A 23 0.97 6.23 13.75
N TRP A 24 0.18 7.18 13.26
CA TRP A 24 -0.18 8.38 14.00
C TRP A 24 -1.44 8.12 14.84
N GLN A 25 -1.60 8.91 15.91
CA GLN A 25 -2.81 8.90 16.72
C GLN A 25 -3.47 10.28 16.66
N ASP A 26 -4.75 10.30 16.33
CA ASP A 26 -5.55 11.52 16.42
C ASP A 26 -5.68 11.92 17.90
N ILE A 27 -5.16 13.10 18.25
CA ILE A 27 -5.12 13.59 19.65
C ILE A 27 -6.50 13.95 20.21
N LYS A 28 -7.53 14.05 19.37
CA LYS A 28 -8.91 14.37 19.77
C LYS A 28 -9.76 13.12 19.89
N THR A 29 -9.62 12.18 18.95
CA THR A 29 -10.46 10.96 18.88
C THR A 29 -9.77 9.71 19.42
N GLY A 30 -8.44 9.71 19.50
CA GLY A 30 -7.63 8.55 19.88
C GLY A 30 -7.47 7.51 18.77
N LYS A 31 -8.09 7.72 17.60
CA LYS A 31 -8.05 6.78 16.46
C LYS A 31 -6.66 6.69 15.85
N LEU A 32 -6.30 5.49 15.41
CA LEU A 32 -5.05 5.25 14.70
C LEU A 32 -5.17 5.63 13.23
N ILE A 33 -4.12 6.24 12.70
CA ILE A 33 -4.00 6.71 11.32
C ILE A 33 -2.70 6.16 10.76
N ILE A 34 -2.77 5.47 9.63
CA ILE A 34 -1.56 5.03 8.94
C ILE A 34 -0.99 6.21 8.14
N ALA A 35 0.32 6.41 8.27
CA ALA A 35 1.08 7.35 7.46
C ALA A 35 2.18 6.57 6.72
N ASP A 36 2.14 6.65 5.39
CA ASP A 36 3.08 5.96 4.51
C ASP A 36 3.92 6.98 3.74
N TYR A 37 5.24 6.76 3.73
CA TYR A 37 6.21 7.75 3.29
C TYR A 37 6.70 7.37 1.91
N LYS A 38 6.34 8.19 0.91
CA LYS A 38 6.75 7.95 -0.48
C LYS A 38 7.70 9.03 -0.94
N SER A 39 8.73 8.64 -1.67
CA SER A 39 9.60 9.57 -2.37
C SER A 39 9.56 9.33 -3.87
N GLN A 40 9.58 10.42 -4.63
CA GLN A 40 9.59 10.37 -6.09
C GLN A 40 10.36 11.53 -6.70
N ALA A 41 10.62 11.46 -8.00
CA ALA A 41 11.16 12.56 -8.77
C ALA A 41 10.34 12.66 -10.06
N ASN A 42 9.27 13.47 -10.04
CA ASN A 42 8.35 13.64 -11.15
C ASN A 42 8.03 15.12 -11.40
N ASN A 43 7.73 15.46 -12.66
CA ASN A 43 7.24 16.78 -13.08
C ASN A 43 5.71 16.92 -13.01
N LYS A 44 4.99 15.83 -12.72
CA LYS A 44 3.53 15.82 -12.56
C LYS A 44 3.13 16.61 -11.31
N SER A 45 1.89 17.12 -11.32
CA SER A 45 1.30 17.80 -10.18
C SER A 45 1.24 16.88 -8.96
N LEU A 46 1.54 17.45 -7.79
CA LEU A 46 1.44 16.81 -6.48
C LEU A 46 0.06 16.98 -5.83
N GLU A 47 -0.91 17.56 -6.55
CA GLU A 47 -2.27 17.67 -6.04
C GLU A 47 -2.82 16.28 -5.65
N PRO A 48 -3.46 16.13 -4.48
CA PRO A 48 -3.91 14.83 -3.97
C PRO A 48 -4.68 13.95 -4.97
N TRP A 49 -5.58 14.57 -5.74
CA TRP A 49 -6.38 13.89 -6.76
C TRP A 49 -5.52 13.40 -7.95
N ALA A 50 -4.50 14.16 -8.32
CA ALA A 50 -3.59 13.82 -9.41
C ALA A 50 -2.62 12.70 -8.98
N TYR A 51 -2.16 12.72 -7.73
CA TYR A 51 -1.28 11.69 -7.17
C TYR A 51 -1.96 10.31 -7.16
N LEU A 52 -3.22 10.25 -6.72
CA LEU A 52 -3.94 8.97 -6.60
C LEU A 52 -4.62 8.50 -7.89
N SER A 53 -4.67 9.30 -8.95
CA SER A 53 -5.31 8.92 -10.22
C SER A 53 -4.37 8.20 -11.20
N ASP A 54 -3.07 8.16 -10.91
CA ASP A 54 -2.10 7.48 -11.74
C ASP A 54 -2.14 5.95 -11.48
N VAL A 55 -2.26 5.16 -12.55
CA VAL A 55 -2.34 3.69 -12.55
C VAL A 55 -1.22 3.00 -11.77
N TYR A 56 -0.04 3.64 -11.67
CA TYR A 56 1.06 3.11 -10.85
C TYR A 56 0.79 3.17 -9.34
N HIS A 57 -0.19 3.96 -8.89
CA HIS A 57 -0.52 4.16 -7.46
C HIS A 57 -1.61 3.20 -6.96
N GLU A 58 -2.17 2.34 -7.82
CA GLU A 58 -3.11 1.28 -7.38
C GLU A 58 -2.48 0.35 -6.35
N GLY A 59 -1.19 0.01 -6.49
CA GLY A 59 -0.47 -0.78 -5.49
C GLY A 59 -0.38 -0.08 -4.12
N TYR A 60 -0.26 1.24 -4.09
CA TYR A 60 -0.23 2.00 -2.85
C TYR A 60 -1.60 2.03 -2.17
N LYS A 61 -2.68 2.14 -2.96
CA LYS A 61 -4.04 2.03 -2.43
C LYS A 61 -4.28 0.67 -1.78
N ILE A 62 -3.92 -0.41 -2.48
CA ILE A 62 -4.00 -1.78 -1.96
C ILE A 62 -3.20 -1.93 -0.67
N GLN A 63 -1.99 -1.36 -0.62
CA GLN A 63 -1.16 -1.37 0.59
C GLN A 63 -1.86 -0.69 1.77
N MET A 64 -2.43 0.49 1.57
CA MET A 64 -3.14 1.23 2.63
C MET A 64 -4.42 0.53 3.09
N ASP A 65 -5.21 0.00 2.15
CA ASP A 65 -6.40 -0.80 2.44
C ASP A 65 -6.04 -2.01 3.31
N PHE A 66 -4.96 -2.71 2.94
CA PHE A 66 -4.50 -3.88 3.66
C PHE A 66 -3.99 -3.54 5.06
N TYR A 67 -3.25 -2.45 5.23
CA TYR A 67 -2.82 -2.02 6.55
C TYR A 67 -3.99 -1.59 7.44
N GLY A 68 -5.00 -0.91 6.88
CA GLY A 68 -6.23 -0.59 7.59
C GLY A 68 -6.98 -1.85 8.04
N TYR A 69 -7.10 -2.83 7.15
CA TYR A 69 -7.65 -4.14 7.47
C TYR A 69 -6.92 -4.81 8.64
N LEU A 70 -5.59 -4.91 8.59
CA LEU A 70 -4.81 -5.53 9.66
C LEU A 70 -5.03 -4.83 11.01
N LEU A 71 -4.99 -3.48 11.05
CA LEU A 71 -5.23 -2.74 12.29
C LEU A 71 -6.65 -2.94 12.84
N SER A 72 -7.67 -2.95 11.97
CA SER A 72 -9.05 -3.18 12.38
C SER A 72 -9.26 -4.60 12.92
N GLU A 73 -8.72 -5.62 12.26
CA GLU A 73 -8.81 -7.01 12.73
C GLU A 73 -8.02 -7.26 14.03
N MET A 74 -6.98 -6.47 14.29
CA MET A 74 -6.27 -6.44 15.58
C MET A 74 -7.10 -5.78 16.70
N GLY A 75 -8.28 -5.24 16.41
CA GLY A 75 -9.20 -4.63 17.38
C GLY A 75 -8.91 -3.17 17.68
N HIS A 76 -8.12 -2.48 16.85
CA HIS A 76 -7.88 -1.05 17.01
C HIS A 76 -9.03 -0.21 16.45
N ASP A 77 -9.27 0.97 17.05
CA ASP A 77 -10.12 2.00 16.45
C ASP A 77 -9.31 2.80 15.43
N VAL A 78 -9.72 2.74 14.17
CA VAL A 78 -8.95 3.20 13.02
C VAL A 78 -9.70 4.34 12.34
N SER A 79 -8.97 5.39 11.98
CA SER A 79 -9.50 6.53 11.22
C SER A 79 -9.97 6.09 9.83
N GLU A 80 -11.05 6.66 9.32
CA GLU A 80 -11.53 6.44 7.93
C GLU A 80 -10.55 6.98 6.87
N THR A 81 -9.61 7.85 7.27
CA THR A 81 -8.66 8.49 6.37
C THR A 81 -7.23 8.27 6.87
N PHE A 82 -6.39 7.80 5.95
CA PHE A 82 -4.94 7.69 6.08
C PHE A 82 -4.24 8.71 5.20
N TYR A 83 -2.91 8.78 5.31
CA TYR A 83 -2.13 9.75 4.57
C TYR A 83 -0.91 9.13 3.91
N PHE A 84 -0.64 9.58 2.69
CA PHE A 84 0.69 9.48 2.11
C PHE A 84 1.43 10.80 2.37
N LEU A 85 2.61 10.72 3.00
CA LEU A 85 3.54 11.84 3.03
C LEU A 85 4.49 11.67 1.84
N VAL A 86 4.30 12.50 0.82
CA VAL A 86 5.04 12.38 -0.45
C VAL A 86 6.10 13.46 -0.51
N CYS A 87 7.36 13.05 -0.62
CA CYS A 87 8.50 13.92 -0.86
C CYS A 87 8.91 13.84 -2.33
N ASN A 88 8.73 14.91 -3.09
CA ASN A 88 9.03 14.95 -4.52
C ASN A 88 10.27 15.81 -4.80
N ALA A 89 11.30 15.22 -5.41
CA ALA A 89 12.48 15.94 -5.83
C ALA A 89 12.19 16.83 -7.06
N ASN A 90 12.56 18.11 -6.96
CA ASN A 90 12.37 19.09 -8.01
C ASN A 90 13.31 18.80 -9.21
N ARG A 91 12.72 18.32 -10.31
CA ARG A 91 13.44 18.04 -11.57
C ARG A 91 13.55 19.25 -12.50
N LYS A 92 12.95 20.39 -12.14
CA LYS A 92 13.03 21.64 -12.89
C LYS A 92 14.17 22.54 -12.42
N ALA A 93 14.96 22.10 -11.43
CA ALA A 93 16.16 22.81 -11.02
C ALA A 93 17.15 22.94 -12.19
N ASP A 94 17.82 24.08 -12.29
CA ASP A 94 18.77 24.39 -13.38
C ASP A 94 19.99 23.46 -13.42
N GLY A 95 20.24 22.73 -12.33
CA GLY A 95 21.32 21.75 -12.19
C GLY A 95 21.33 21.13 -10.79
N PHE A 96 22.15 20.10 -10.61
CA PHE A 96 22.26 19.41 -9.31
C PHE A 96 22.97 20.27 -8.26
N PHE A 97 24.08 20.94 -8.59
CA PHE A 97 24.86 21.79 -7.66
C PHE A 97 25.11 21.21 -6.25
N GLY A 98 25.10 19.88 -6.09
CA GLY A 98 25.19 19.22 -4.78
C GLY A 98 23.96 19.40 -3.88
N LYS A 99 22.83 19.84 -4.43
CA LYS A 99 21.57 20.16 -3.73
C LYS A 99 20.40 19.47 -4.42
N LEU A 100 19.55 18.83 -3.63
CA LEU A 100 18.22 18.40 -4.08
C LEU A 100 17.19 19.23 -3.33
N ASP A 101 16.36 19.92 -4.10
CA ASP A 101 15.20 20.62 -3.58
C ASP A 101 14.00 19.68 -3.61
N PHE A 102 13.26 19.62 -2.50
CA PHE A 102 12.10 18.75 -2.35
C PHE A 102 10.84 19.58 -2.06
N GLU A 103 9.72 19.10 -2.59
CA GLU A 103 8.38 19.54 -2.23
C GLU A 103 7.68 18.40 -1.50
N GLU A 104 7.10 18.71 -0.34
CA GLU A 104 6.37 17.73 0.47
C GLU A 104 4.86 17.99 0.34
N VAL A 105 4.09 16.92 0.16
CA VAL A 105 2.63 16.98 0.17
C VAL A 105 2.07 15.88 1.05
N LEU A 106 1.04 16.22 1.82
CA LEU A 106 0.24 15.27 2.57
C LEU A 106 -1.02 14.93 1.77
N VAL A 107 -1.12 13.70 1.30
CA VAL A 107 -2.22 13.24 0.44
C VAL A 107 -3.19 12.40 1.27
N PRO A 108 -4.43 12.85 1.51
CA PRO A 108 -5.44 12.05 2.20
C PRO A 108 -5.95 10.91 1.32
N TYR A 109 -6.14 9.74 1.93
CA TYR A 109 -6.70 8.56 1.30
C TYR A 109 -7.75 7.90 2.19
N LYS A 110 -8.97 7.75 1.66
CA LYS A 110 -10.02 6.96 2.30
C LYS A 110 -9.85 5.50 1.89
N TRP A 111 -9.48 4.67 2.85
CA TRP A 111 -9.23 3.25 2.63
C TRP A 111 -10.53 2.43 2.70
N ASN A 112 -10.54 1.26 2.07
CA ASN A 112 -11.69 0.37 1.94
C ASN A 112 -11.24 -1.10 1.91
N ALA A 113 -11.40 -1.81 3.03
CA ALA A 113 -10.95 -3.19 3.19
C ALA A 113 -11.97 -4.28 2.81
N GLN A 114 -13.18 -3.91 2.38
CA GLN A 114 -14.31 -4.83 2.19
C GLN A 114 -14.01 -5.93 1.15
N TRP A 115 -13.11 -5.66 0.22
CA TRP A 115 -12.70 -6.59 -0.83
C TRP A 115 -11.67 -7.63 -0.36
N ILE A 116 -10.98 -7.38 0.76
CA ILE A 116 -9.83 -8.17 1.19
C ILE A 116 -10.20 -9.61 1.58
N PRO A 117 -11.25 -9.87 2.40
CA PRO A 117 -11.56 -11.24 2.80
C PRO A 117 -11.88 -12.17 1.63
N GLU A 118 -12.63 -11.67 0.64
CA GLU A 118 -12.95 -12.41 -0.58
C GLU A 118 -11.66 -12.71 -1.37
N LYS A 119 -10.82 -11.70 -1.60
CA LYS A 119 -9.56 -11.90 -2.34
C LYS A 119 -8.56 -12.79 -1.64
N VAL A 120 -8.46 -12.73 -0.31
CA VAL A 120 -7.62 -13.66 0.46
C VAL A 120 -8.15 -15.08 0.32
N SER A 121 -9.47 -15.28 0.35
CA SER A 121 -10.07 -16.60 0.15
C SER A 121 -9.82 -17.15 -1.27
N GLU A 122 -9.94 -16.31 -2.30
CA GLU A 122 -9.57 -16.67 -3.68
C GLU A 122 -8.10 -17.07 -3.80
N MET A 123 -7.18 -16.31 -3.16
CA MET A 123 -5.75 -16.62 -3.17
C MET A 123 -5.44 -17.96 -2.48
N ILE A 124 -6.12 -18.26 -1.37
CA ILE A 124 -5.99 -19.55 -0.68
C ILE A 124 -6.52 -20.69 -1.55
N GLY A 125 -7.66 -20.49 -2.22
CA GLY A 125 -8.22 -21.47 -3.16
C GLY A 125 -7.27 -21.76 -4.33
N CYS A 126 -6.71 -20.71 -4.93
CA CYS A 126 -5.73 -20.83 -6.00
C CYS A 126 -4.47 -21.58 -5.55
N MET A 127 -3.94 -21.27 -4.36
CA MET A 127 -2.73 -21.90 -3.82
C MET A 127 -2.90 -23.39 -3.52
N ASN A 128 -4.10 -23.82 -3.15
CA ASN A 128 -4.42 -25.22 -2.85
C ASN A 128 -4.96 -26.00 -4.06
N SER A 129 -5.07 -25.36 -5.22
CA SER A 129 -5.58 -25.98 -6.45
C SER A 129 -4.56 -26.94 -7.06
N GLU A 130 -5.03 -28.06 -7.60
CA GLU A 130 -4.22 -28.93 -8.46
C GLU A 130 -4.15 -28.40 -9.92
N GLU A 131 -5.04 -27.49 -10.29
CA GLU A 131 -5.07 -26.85 -11.60
C GLU A 131 -4.17 -25.61 -11.63
N ILE A 132 -3.29 -25.53 -12.63
CA ILE A 132 -2.40 -24.39 -12.84
C ILE A 132 -3.25 -23.18 -13.28
N PRO A 133 -3.16 -22.03 -12.59
CA PRO A 133 -3.92 -20.84 -12.97
C PRO A 133 -3.43 -20.28 -14.32
N GLU A 134 -4.34 -19.62 -15.03
CA GLU A 134 -4.01 -18.99 -16.32
C GLU A 134 -2.88 -17.95 -16.16
N SER A 135 -1.91 -18.00 -17.07
CA SER A 135 -0.81 -17.04 -17.06
C SER A 135 -1.31 -15.65 -17.44
N ASN A 136 -0.97 -14.63 -16.66
CA ASN A 136 -1.23 -13.25 -17.05
C ASN A 136 -0.35 -12.87 -18.25
N VAL A 137 -0.96 -12.32 -19.31
CA VAL A 137 -0.25 -11.90 -20.54
C VAL A 137 0.84 -10.85 -20.29
N ALA A 138 0.73 -10.06 -19.22
CA ALA A 138 1.70 -9.04 -18.82
C ALA A 138 2.78 -9.57 -17.84
N CYS A 139 2.74 -10.86 -17.50
CA CYS A 139 3.64 -11.47 -16.53
C CYS A 139 5.05 -11.67 -17.13
N LYS A 140 5.98 -10.76 -16.78
CA LYS A 140 7.40 -10.86 -17.20
C LYS A 140 8.09 -12.13 -16.67
N ASN A 141 7.66 -12.63 -15.50
CA ASN A 141 8.20 -13.85 -14.90
C ASN A 141 7.61 -15.13 -15.49
N CYS A 142 6.48 -15.06 -16.18
CA CYS A 142 5.88 -16.23 -16.83
C CYS A 142 6.68 -16.66 -18.07
N ALA A 143 7.63 -15.83 -18.53
CA ALA A 143 8.64 -16.23 -19.49
C ALA A 143 9.59 -17.32 -18.94
N TYR A 144 9.83 -17.38 -17.63
CA TYR A 144 10.67 -18.40 -17.00
C TYR A 144 10.01 -19.78 -16.99
N ALA A 145 8.67 -19.84 -16.89
CA ALA A 145 7.90 -21.09 -16.97
C ALA A 145 7.72 -21.61 -18.41
N ARG A 146 8.13 -20.83 -19.42
CA ARG A 146 8.07 -21.18 -20.86
C ARG A 146 9.44 -21.57 -21.43
N GLN A 147 10.47 -21.68 -20.59
CA GLN A 147 11.77 -22.20 -21.00
C GLN A 147 11.76 -23.72 -20.79
N ASP A 148 11.44 -24.45 -21.86
CA ASP A 148 11.72 -25.88 -22.01
C ASP A 148 13.18 -26.10 -22.45
#